data_AF-A0A150AD46-F1
#
_entry.id   AF-A0A150AD46-F1
#
_cell.length_a   1.000
_cell.length_b   1.000
_cell.length_c   1.000
_cell.angle_alpha   90.00
_cell.angle_beta   90.00
_cell.angle_gamma   90.00
#
_symmetry.space_group_name_H-M   'P 1'
#
loop_
_entity.id
_entity.type
_entity.pdbx_description
1 polymer ?
#
loop_
_entity_poly.entity_id
_entity_poly.type
_entity_poly.pdbx_seq_one_letter_code
_entity_poly.pdbx_strand_id
1 'polypeptide(L)'
;MNIFETRRSDGFIISLKSFLSKKLILEGLKQNISLYLENDLSILFGAVIFLPFTLLIGLPAFILGVVAIIAYPIYKYTSLSRKTALVTIAISSQNIIVKSKLFNYDFKVVFYPNELEQLFVLEEEGNSFCLYFIIESNRERFKYPIMLGDKEKLPEYHDVIKAIHDYYNIHTAGLIGAVELEEKVQPKRKREYFKIFDQEVEDIRRNGVITVLGNDYYISDDEQIDWINGLSSYRFKMDDNLFLYYQPSLTDQLFIKEKNVSYIYDLELYSFDDELVDIQPSLTINGITYYHRDSNEGEYFVNNQLTDEVLHQVMYEDESRENFLRFYTVNRRLQTAMGSTVQEHQLQEFLPEIE
;
A
#
# COMPACT_ATOMS: atom_id res chain seq x y z
N MET A 1 -0.78 12.18 4.93
CA MET A 1 -0.35 11.16 3.95
C MET A 1 -1.41 11.10 2.86
N ASN A 2 -1.10 11.46 1.61
CA ASN A 2 -2.06 11.48 0.47
C ASN A 2 -1.86 10.26 -0.46
N ILE A 3 -1.38 9.15 0.09
CA ILE A 3 -1.24 7.88 -0.61
C ILE A 3 -2.55 7.12 -0.37
N PHE A 4 -3.35 6.97 -1.42
CA PHE A 4 -4.51 6.07 -1.39
C PHE A 4 -4.03 4.69 -1.81
N GLU A 5 -3.85 3.78 -0.86
CA GLU A 5 -3.55 2.38 -1.10
C GLU A 5 -4.87 1.61 -1.24
N THR A 6 -5.11 1.00 -2.40
CA THR A 6 -6.20 0.04 -2.58
C THR A 6 -5.57 -1.33 -2.81
N ARG A 7 -5.58 -2.18 -1.78
CA ARG A 7 -5.10 -3.56 -1.88
C ARG A 7 -6.11 -4.39 -2.67
N ARG A 8 -5.63 -5.15 -3.65
CA ARG A 8 -6.36 -6.23 -4.31
C ARG A 8 -5.60 -7.52 -4.02
N SER A 9 -6.23 -8.67 -4.24
CA SER A 9 -5.62 -10.00 -4.01
C SER A 9 -4.27 -10.22 -4.72
N ASP A 10 -3.95 -9.42 -5.75
CA ASP A 10 -2.65 -9.42 -6.44
C ASP A 10 -2.15 -7.98 -6.68
N GLY A 11 -1.75 -7.31 -5.59
CA GLY A 11 -1.03 -6.04 -5.63
C GLY A 11 -1.78 -4.83 -5.07
N PHE A 12 -1.30 -3.63 -5.36
CA PHE A 12 -1.80 -2.39 -4.78
C PHE A 12 -1.70 -1.20 -5.73
N ILE A 13 -2.43 -0.14 -5.41
CA ILE A 13 -2.46 1.10 -6.19
C ILE A 13 -1.92 2.20 -5.30
N ILE A 14 -0.94 2.98 -5.76
CA ILE A 14 -0.52 4.24 -5.13
C ILE A 14 -0.98 5.39 -6.02
N SER A 15 -1.62 6.41 -5.44
CA SER A 15 -1.94 7.65 -6.15
C SER A 15 -1.27 8.86 -5.50
N LEU A 16 -0.65 9.72 -6.31
CA LEU A 16 0.07 10.91 -5.86
C LEU A 16 -0.24 12.12 -6.71
N LYS A 17 -0.43 13.28 -6.09
CA LYS A 17 -0.59 14.55 -6.82
C LYS A 17 0.78 15.19 -7.09
N SER A 18 1.20 15.20 -8.34
CA SER A 18 2.53 15.64 -8.77
C SER A 18 2.52 16.22 -10.19
N PHE A 19 3.58 16.90 -10.64
CA PHE A 19 3.72 17.29 -12.04
C PHE A 19 4.12 16.07 -12.88
N LEU A 20 3.58 15.96 -14.10
CA LEU A 20 3.93 14.86 -14.99
C LEU A 20 5.33 15.09 -15.57
N SER A 21 6.11 14.02 -15.72
CA SER A 21 7.41 14.13 -16.38
C SER A 21 7.27 14.50 -17.86
N LYS A 22 8.34 15.07 -18.42
CA LYS A 22 8.39 15.41 -19.86
C LYS A 22 8.10 14.20 -20.74
N LYS A 23 8.70 13.05 -20.41
CA LYS A 23 8.58 11.83 -21.21
C LYS A 23 7.15 11.29 -21.17
N LEU A 24 6.53 11.26 -20.00
CA LEU A 24 5.15 10.81 -19.81
C LEU A 24 4.16 11.71 -20.57
N ILE A 25 4.34 13.04 -20.51
CA ILE A 25 3.52 13.99 -21.29
C ILE A 25 3.69 13.74 -22.79
N LEU A 26 4.93 13.59 -23.28
CA LEU A 26 5.20 13.37 -24.70
C LEU A 26 4.62 12.04 -25.21
N GLU A 27 4.66 10.97 -24.42
CA GLU A 27 4.06 9.69 -24.79
C GLU A 27 2.53 9.76 -24.84
N GLY A 28 1.88 10.41 -23.87
CA GLY A 28 0.44 10.62 -23.93
C GLY A 28 0.02 11.55 -25.07
N LEU A 29 0.80 12.60 -25.37
CA LEU A 29 0.55 13.44 -26.54
C LEU A 29 0.70 12.63 -27.85
N LYS A 30 1.71 11.76 -27.97
CA LYS A 30 1.90 10.90 -29.15
C LYS A 30 0.73 9.94 -29.35
N GLN A 31 0.27 9.26 -28.30
CA GLN A 31 -0.89 8.34 -28.37
C GLN A 31 -2.17 9.07 -28.79
N ASN A 32 -2.40 10.27 -28.27
CA ASN A 32 -3.54 11.08 -28.67
C ASN A 32 -3.38 11.60 -30.11
N ILE A 33 -2.20 12.07 -30.50
CA ILE A 33 -1.93 12.54 -31.87
C ILE A 33 -2.05 11.40 -32.89
N SER A 34 -1.63 10.16 -32.59
CA SER A 34 -1.83 9.03 -33.49
C SER A 34 -3.30 8.69 -33.68
N LEU A 35 -4.12 8.77 -32.62
CA LEU A 35 -5.59 8.63 -32.71
C LEU A 35 -6.23 9.74 -33.57
N TYR A 36 -5.69 10.96 -33.52
CA TYR A 36 -6.11 12.04 -34.42
C TYR A 36 -5.64 11.78 -35.86
N LEU A 37 -4.38 11.37 -36.07
CA LEU A 37 -3.82 11.13 -37.41
C LEU A 37 -4.45 9.94 -38.13
N GLU A 38 -4.80 8.86 -37.43
CA GLU A 38 -5.50 7.71 -38.02
C GLU A 38 -6.91 8.08 -38.51
N ASN A 39 -7.58 9.04 -37.85
CA ASN A 39 -8.91 9.50 -38.24
C ASN A 39 -8.87 10.68 -39.24
N ASP A 40 -7.86 11.56 -39.19
CA ASP A 40 -7.79 12.82 -39.96
C ASP A 40 -6.78 12.82 -41.13
N LEU A 41 -6.10 11.69 -41.42
CA LEU A 41 -5.24 11.56 -42.61
C LEU A 41 -5.98 11.89 -43.92
N SER A 42 -7.31 11.69 -43.93
CA SER A 42 -8.23 12.07 -45.01
C SER A 42 -8.35 13.59 -45.19
N ILE A 43 -8.27 14.39 -44.12
CA ILE A 43 -8.33 15.86 -44.16
C ILE A 43 -7.00 16.44 -44.64
N LEU A 44 -5.88 15.85 -44.22
CA LEU A 44 -4.54 16.27 -44.64
C LEU A 44 -4.28 15.94 -46.12
N PHE A 45 -4.77 14.79 -46.61
CA PHE A 45 -4.79 14.46 -48.05
C PHE A 45 -5.68 15.42 -48.85
N GLY A 46 -6.83 15.81 -48.30
CA GLY A 46 -7.71 16.81 -48.90
C GLY A 46 -6.99 18.15 -49.12
N ALA A 47 -6.24 18.64 -48.14
CA ALA A 47 -5.50 19.91 -48.24
C ALA A 47 -4.36 19.88 -49.28
N VAL A 48 -3.71 18.74 -49.49
CA VAL A 48 -2.61 18.58 -50.47
C VAL A 48 -3.13 18.55 -51.92
N ILE A 49 -4.36 18.09 -52.15
CA ILE A 49 -4.97 18.06 -53.50
C ILE A 49 -5.33 19.48 -53.99
N PHE A 50 -5.55 20.45 -53.08
CA PHE A 50 -5.85 21.86 -53.44
C PHE A 50 -4.62 22.77 -53.59
N LEU A 51 -3.42 22.25 -53.29
CA LEU A 51 -2.16 22.97 -53.30
C LEU A 51 -1.73 23.55 -54.67
N PRO A 52 -2.03 22.94 -55.84
CA PRO A 52 -1.64 23.54 -57.12
C PRO A 52 -2.52 24.73 -57.54
N PHE A 53 -3.68 24.97 -56.91
CA PHE A 53 -4.61 26.04 -57.33
C PHE A 53 -4.42 27.39 -56.64
N THR A 54 -3.58 27.50 -55.60
CA THR A 54 -3.48 28.72 -54.78
C THR A 54 -2.05 29.09 -54.37
N LEU A 55 -1.05 28.95 -55.24
CA LEU A 55 0.37 29.21 -54.92
C LEU A 55 0.69 30.56 -54.22
N LEU A 56 -0.11 31.62 -54.41
CA LEU A 56 0.15 32.95 -53.80
C LEU A 56 -0.47 33.14 -52.40
N ILE A 57 -1.62 32.52 -52.12
CA ILE A 57 -2.35 32.64 -50.83
C ILE A 57 -2.19 31.35 -50.00
N GLY A 58 -2.10 30.22 -50.68
CA GLY A 58 -1.90 28.89 -50.14
C GLY A 58 -0.49 28.66 -49.59
N LEU A 59 0.56 29.32 -50.10
CA LEU A 59 1.91 29.17 -49.54
C LEU A 59 2.03 29.78 -48.13
N PRO A 60 1.58 31.04 -47.87
CA PRO A 60 1.51 31.56 -46.50
C PRO A 60 0.58 30.75 -45.59
N ALA A 61 -0.58 30.31 -46.09
CA ALA A 61 -1.52 29.49 -45.31
C ALA A 61 -0.95 28.10 -44.99
N PHE A 62 -0.20 27.49 -45.91
CA PHE A 62 0.50 26.23 -45.72
C PHE A 62 1.64 26.39 -44.71
N ILE A 63 2.45 27.44 -44.82
CA ILE A 63 3.50 27.75 -43.84
C ILE A 63 2.88 27.99 -42.46
N LEU A 64 1.80 28.78 -42.36
CA LEU A 64 1.07 28.99 -41.11
C LEU A 64 0.49 27.68 -40.56
N GLY A 65 -0.04 26.81 -41.43
CA GLY A 65 -0.54 25.49 -41.06
C GLY A 65 0.57 24.58 -40.51
N VAL A 66 1.71 24.50 -41.19
CA VAL A 66 2.88 23.73 -40.74
C VAL A 66 3.43 24.29 -39.43
N VAL A 67 3.55 25.61 -39.31
CA VAL A 67 3.97 26.28 -38.07
C VAL A 67 2.98 26.01 -36.94
N ALA A 68 1.66 26.05 -37.21
CA ALA A 68 0.63 25.74 -36.22
C ALA A 68 0.67 24.27 -35.79
N ILE A 69 0.88 23.34 -36.72
CA ILE A 69 1.05 21.90 -36.44
C ILE A 69 2.27 21.66 -35.55
N ILE A 70 3.37 22.38 -35.78
CA ILE A 70 4.61 22.25 -34.98
C ILE A 70 4.48 22.99 -33.63
N ALA A 71 3.85 24.16 -33.60
CA ALA A 71 3.71 24.97 -32.40
C ALA A 71 2.67 24.41 -31.41
N TYR A 72 1.63 23.74 -31.92
CA TYR A 72 0.57 23.14 -31.11
C TYR A 72 1.08 22.16 -30.04
N PRO A 73 1.92 21.14 -30.35
CA PRO A 73 2.45 20.23 -29.34
C PRO A 73 3.37 20.94 -28.33
N ILE A 74 4.10 21.98 -28.75
CA ILE A 74 4.96 22.78 -27.86
C ILE A 74 4.10 23.58 -26.87
N TYR A 75 3.05 24.24 -27.35
CA TYR A 75 2.09 24.96 -26.52
C TYR A 75 1.35 24.01 -25.56
N LYS A 76 0.90 22.86 -26.03
CA LYS A 76 0.22 21.86 -25.19
C LYS A 76 1.15 21.29 -24.13
N TYR A 77 2.39 20.95 -24.50
CA TYR A 77 3.41 20.51 -23.56
C TYR A 77 3.62 21.55 -22.45
N THR A 78 3.86 22.82 -22.81
CA THR A 78 4.09 23.90 -21.83
C THR A 78 2.88 24.22 -20.97
N SER A 79 1.66 24.02 -21.48
CA SER A 79 0.43 24.15 -20.70
C SER A 79 0.27 23.01 -19.68
N LEU A 80 0.53 21.77 -20.10
CA LEU A 80 0.40 20.57 -19.25
C LEU A 80 1.51 20.49 -18.20
N SER A 81 2.75 20.86 -18.52
CA SER A 81 3.89 20.80 -17.60
C SER A 81 3.76 21.71 -16.38
N ARG A 82 2.91 22.74 -16.46
CA ARG A 82 2.63 23.69 -15.35
C ARG A 82 1.48 23.25 -14.44
N LYS A 83 0.91 22.06 -14.64
CA LYS A 83 -0.24 21.57 -13.89
C LYS A 83 0.11 20.31 -13.11
N THR A 84 -0.36 20.26 -11.87
CA THR A 84 -0.31 19.04 -11.08
C THR A 84 -1.44 18.11 -11.50
N ALA A 85 -1.12 16.83 -11.66
CA ALA A 85 -2.05 15.76 -11.99
C ALA A 85 -2.05 14.70 -10.89
N LEU A 86 -3.12 13.92 -10.81
CA LEU A 86 -3.11 12.70 -9.99
C LEU A 86 -2.42 11.61 -10.81
N VAL A 87 -1.23 11.20 -10.39
CA VAL A 87 -0.46 10.09 -10.96
C VAL A 87 -0.75 8.84 -10.14
N THR A 88 -1.30 7.83 -10.79
CA THR A 88 -1.63 6.55 -10.18
C THR A 88 -0.66 5.49 -10.69
N ILE A 89 0.06 4.84 -9.78
CA ILE A 89 0.91 3.68 -10.02
C ILE A 89 0.15 2.46 -9.53
N ALA A 90 -0.36 1.64 -10.44
CA ALA A 90 -0.98 0.36 -10.11
C ALA A 90 0.05 -0.76 -10.26
N ILE A 91 0.10 -1.65 -9.29
CA ILE A 91 1.15 -2.65 -9.11
C ILE A 91 0.48 -4.00 -8.93
N SER A 92 0.99 -5.01 -9.62
CA SER A 92 0.52 -6.40 -9.59
C SER A 92 1.69 -7.33 -9.88
N SER A 93 1.53 -8.64 -9.65
CA SER A 93 2.55 -9.63 -10.02
C SER A 93 2.99 -9.57 -11.50
N GLN A 94 2.15 -9.06 -12.40
CA GLN A 94 2.38 -9.11 -13.85
C GLN A 94 2.82 -7.78 -14.47
N ASN A 95 2.43 -6.65 -13.87
CA ASN A 95 2.68 -5.33 -14.45
C ASN A 95 2.71 -4.20 -13.43
N ILE A 96 3.44 -3.16 -13.79
CA ILE A 96 3.42 -1.85 -13.15
C ILE A 96 2.84 -0.86 -14.15
N ILE A 97 1.68 -0.30 -13.83
CA ILE A 97 0.97 0.63 -14.70
C ILE A 97 1.04 2.03 -14.08
N VAL A 98 1.76 2.93 -14.74
CA VAL A 98 1.68 4.35 -14.44
C VAL A 98 0.58 4.95 -15.30
N LYS A 99 -0.44 5.50 -14.67
CA LYS A 99 -1.51 6.21 -15.36
C LYS A 99 -1.79 7.57 -14.72
N SER A 100 -2.16 8.53 -15.54
CA SER A 100 -2.68 9.81 -15.08
C SER A 100 -3.70 10.33 -16.07
N LYS A 101 -4.69 11.06 -15.56
CA LYS A 101 -5.65 11.78 -16.38
C LYS A 101 -5.55 13.26 -16.06
N LEU A 102 -5.28 14.06 -17.09
CA LEU A 102 -5.24 15.51 -16.96
C LEU A 102 -6.05 16.12 -18.12
N PHE A 103 -7.14 16.80 -17.76
CA PHE A 103 -8.18 17.23 -18.70
C PHE A 103 -8.75 16.03 -19.50
N ASN A 104 -8.54 16.02 -20.82
CA ASN A 104 -9.00 14.97 -21.74
C ASN A 104 -7.86 14.08 -22.23
N TYR A 105 -6.66 14.21 -21.67
CA TYR A 105 -5.53 13.38 -22.04
C TYR A 105 -5.33 12.28 -21.00
N ASP A 106 -5.36 11.04 -21.49
CA ASP A 106 -4.95 9.88 -20.72
C ASP A 106 -3.47 9.60 -21.00
N PHE A 107 -2.67 9.61 -19.94
CA PHE A 107 -1.26 9.24 -19.96
C PHE A 107 -1.15 7.86 -19.35
N LYS A 108 -0.67 6.86 -20.11
CA LYS A 108 -0.54 5.48 -19.61
C LYS A 108 0.74 4.86 -20.13
N VAL A 109 1.51 4.29 -19.21
CA VAL A 109 2.71 3.50 -19.49
C VAL A 109 2.65 2.22 -18.66
N VAL A 110 3.09 1.12 -19.25
CA VAL A 110 3.10 -0.21 -18.64
C VAL A 110 4.53 -0.70 -18.64
N PHE A 111 4.98 -1.18 -17.49
CA PHE A 111 6.27 -1.84 -17.29
C PHE A 111 6.04 -3.26 -16.78
N TYR A 112 6.97 -4.15 -17.09
CA TYR A 112 6.94 -5.51 -16.58
C TYR A 112 7.89 -5.67 -15.38
N PRO A 113 7.50 -6.37 -14.30
CA PRO A 113 8.32 -6.46 -13.09
C PRO A 113 9.70 -7.08 -13.31
N ASN A 114 9.81 -8.03 -14.23
CA ASN A 114 11.07 -8.67 -14.59
C ASN A 114 12.04 -7.73 -15.33
N GLU A 115 11.56 -6.59 -15.83
CA GLU A 115 12.39 -5.55 -16.44
C GLU A 115 12.72 -4.44 -15.43
N LEU A 116 12.06 -4.41 -14.27
CA LEU A 116 12.30 -3.38 -13.26
C LEU A 116 13.57 -3.71 -12.47
N GLU A 117 14.59 -2.88 -12.60
CA GLU A 117 15.80 -2.99 -11.79
C GLU A 117 15.61 -2.26 -10.45
N GLN A 118 15.17 -1.00 -10.47
CA GLN A 118 14.97 -0.18 -9.27
C GLN A 118 14.20 1.12 -9.57
N LEU A 119 13.89 1.85 -8.51
CA LEU A 119 13.31 3.19 -8.52
C LEU A 119 14.24 4.12 -7.75
N PHE A 120 14.34 5.37 -8.18
CA PHE A 120 15.20 6.35 -7.53
C PHE A 120 14.75 7.79 -7.83
N VAL A 121 15.22 8.73 -7.01
CA VAL A 121 14.99 10.17 -7.21
C VAL A 121 16.28 10.86 -7.61
N LEU A 122 16.21 11.72 -8.63
CA LEU A 122 17.28 12.67 -8.96
C LEU A 122 16.82 14.10 -8.72
N GLU A 123 17.77 14.93 -8.27
CA GLU A 123 17.62 16.38 -8.35
C GLU A 123 17.79 16.82 -9.81
N GLU A 124 16.84 17.61 -10.27
CA GLU A 124 16.80 18.27 -11.56
C GLU A 124 17.06 19.78 -11.37
N GLU A 125 17.25 20.51 -12.47
CA GLU A 125 17.49 21.94 -12.41
C GLU A 125 16.38 22.70 -11.66
N GLY A 126 16.78 23.67 -10.83
CA GLY A 126 15.85 24.58 -10.16
C GLY A 126 15.17 24.03 -8.90
N ASN A 127 15.85 23.18 -8.11
CA ASN A 127 15.32 22.58 -6.87
C ASN A 127 14.07 21.72 -7.10
N SER A 128 13.99 21.12 -8.30
CA SER A 128 12.97 20.15 -8.68
C SER A 128 13.54 18.75 -8.57
N PHE A 129 12.70 17.78 -8.25
CA PHE A 129 13.09 16.39 -8.04
C PHE A 129 12.21 15.50 -8.89
N CYS A 130 12.82 14.52 -9.54
CA CYS A 130 12.15 13.61 -10.46
C CYS A 130 12.27 12.17 -9.98
N LEU A 131 11.15 11.47 -9.90
CA LEU A 131 11.10 10.03 -9.63
C LEU A 131 11.27 9.26 -10.94
N TYR A 132 12.20 8.32 -10.95
CA TYR A 132 12.56 7.51 -12.11
C TYR A 132 12.38 6.01 -11.85
N PHE A 133 11.95 5.27 -12.88
CA PHE A 133 12.18 3.84 -13.01
C PHE A 133 13.50 3.58 -13.73
N ILE A 134 14.27 2.59 -13.28
CA ILE A 134 15.33 1.97 -14.06
C ILE A 134 14.81 0.66 -14.59
N ILE A 135 14.83 0.56 -15.91
CA ILE A 135 14.29 -0.58 -16.63
C ILE A 135 15.45 -1.19 -17.41
N GLU A 136 15.67 -2.48 -17.22
CA GLU A 136 16.54 -3.28 -18.07
C GLU A 136 15.67 -4.09 -19.02
N SER A 137 15.62 -3.66 -20.28
CA SER A 137 14.91 -4.39 -21.34
C SER A 137 15.87 -4.63 -22.48
N ASN A 138 15.89 -5.84 -23.02
CA ASN A 138 16.79 -6.25 -24.12
C ASN A 138 18.28 -6.00 -23.83
N ARG A 139 18.74 -6.13 -22.58
CA ARG A 139 20.13 -5.86 -22.13
C ARG A 139 20.56 -4.39 -22.24
N GLU A 140 19.61 -3.49 -22.45
CA GLU A 140 19.84 -2.05 -22.39
C GLU A 140 19.15 -1.47 -21.15
N ARG A 141 19.89 -0.65 -20.42
CA ARG A 141 19.44 -0.02 -19.19
C ARG A 141 18.94 1.39 -19.47
N PHE A 142 17.68 1.66 -19.18
CA PHE A 142 17.03 2.94 -19.42
C PHE A 142 16.52 3.59 -18.14
N LYS A 143 16.64 4.91 -18.06
CA LYS A 143 15.99 5.74 -17.04
C LYS A 143 14.67 6.27 -17.59
N TYR A 144 13.56 5.96 -16.92
CA TYR A 144 12.24 6.41 -17.31
C TYR A 144 11.69 7.40 -16.24
N PRO A 145 11.62 8.72 -16.54
CA PRO A 145 11.08 9.69 -15.59
C PRO A 145 9.55 9.55 -15.49
N ILE A 146 9.03 9.50 -14.28
CA ILE A 146 7.60 9.28 -14.00
C ILE A 146 6.93 10.61 -13.65
N MET A 147 7.44 11.28 -12.61
CA MET A 147 6.79 12.45 -12.02
C MET A 147 7.84 13.42 -11.46
N LEU A 148 7.48 14.70 -11.46
CA LEU A 148 8.31 15.84 -11.07
C LEU A 148 7.65 16.58 -9.90
N GLY A 149 8.43 16.94 -8.88
CA GLY A 149 7.91 17.68 -7.73
C GLY A 149 9.01 18.46 -7.03
N ASP A 150 8.61 19.40 -6.19
CA ASP A 150 9.56 20.18 -5.39
C ASP A 150 10.09 19.36 -4.22
N LYS A 151 11.07 19.90 -3.49
CA LYS A 151 11.70 19.25 -2.33
C LYS A 151 10.72 18.68 -1.31
N GLU A 152 9.57 19.33 -1.13
CA GLU A 152 8.51 18.90 -0.20
C GLU A 152 7.90 17.53 -0.57
N LYS A 153 8.04 17.09 -1.83
CA LYS A 153 7.55 15.81 -2.34
C LYS A 153 8.52 14.65 -2.16
N LEU A 154 9.76 14.92 -1.75
CA LEU A 154 10.76 13.87 -1.54
C LEU A 154 10.33 12.76 -0.55
N PRO A 155 9.67 13.05 0.59
CA PRO A 155 9.19 12.00 1.48
C PRO A 155 8.17 11.08 0.79
N GLU A 156 7.24 11.66 0.03
CA GLU A 156 6.23 10.89 -0.71
C GLU A 156 6.87 10.01 -1.80
N TYR A 157 7.90 10.49 -2.50
CA TYR A 157 8.64 9.71 -3.48
C TYR A 157 9.41 8.56 -2.84
N HIS A 158 9.99 8.80 -1.67
CA HIS A 158 10.68 7.77 -0.91
C HIS A 158 9.71 6.67 -0.45
N ASP A 159 8.53 7.03 0.05
CA ASP A 159 7.49 6.06 0.43
C ASP A 159 7.06 5.19 -0.77
N VAL A 160 6.91 5.81 -1.95
CA VAL A 160 6.64 5.08 -3.20
C VAL A 160 7.77 4.13 -3.56
N ILE A 161 9.03 4.58 -3.51
CA ILE A 161 10.19 3.73 -3.82
C ILE A 161 10.21 2.51 -2.91
N LYS A 162 10.09 2.74 -1.60
CA LYS A 162 10.12 1.69 -0.60
C LYS A 162 9.00 0.69 -0.80
N ALA A 163 7.76 1.14 -0.95
CA ALA A 163 6.62 0.25 -1.15
C ALA A 163 6.80 -0.67 -2.38
N ILE A 164 7.37 -0.14 -3.46
CA ILE A 164 7.59 -0.90 -4.70
C ILE A 164 8.77 -1.85 -4.57
N HIS A 165 9.86 -1.43 -3.93
CA HIS A 165 11.03 -2.27 -3.70
C HIS A 165 10.71 -3.42 -2.76
N ASP A 166 9.97 -3.15 -1.68
CA ASP A 166 9.53 -4.17 -0.73
C ASP A 166 8.63 -5.20 -1.43
N TYR A 167 7.69 -4.77 -2.28
CA TYR A 167 6.79 -5.68 -3.00
C TYR A 167 7.50 -6.61 -3.99
N TYR A 168 8.50 -6.10 -4.73
CA TYR A 168 9.24 -6.90 -5.71
C TYR A 168 10.56 -7.48 -5.17
N ASN A 169 10.83 -7.31 -3.87
CA ASN A 169 12.09 -7.67 -3.22
C ASN A 169 13.34 -7.16 -3.97
N ILE A 170 13.29 -5.88 -4.37
CA ILE A 170 14.39 -5.22 -5.09
C ILE A 170 15.42 -4.73 -4.08
N HIS A 171 16.68 -5.16 -4.26
CA HIS A 171 17.80 -4.68 -3.45
C HIS A 171 18.48 -3.48 -4.11
N THR A 172 18.54 -2.35 -3.41
CA THR A 172 19.11 -1.10 -3.91
C THR A 172 20.62 -1.20 -4.11
N ALA A 173 21.08 -0.96 -5.33
CA ALA A 173 22.46 -0.62 -5.62
C ALA A 173 22.55 0.91 -5.76
N GLY A 174 23.28 1.57 -4.85
CA GLY A 174 23.41 3.03 -4.83
C GLY A 174 23.78 3.62 -6.19
N LEU A 175 23.00 4.59 -6.66
CA LEU A 175 23.22 5.29 -7.93
C LEU A 175 23.99 6.58 -7.69
N ILE A 176 25.04 6.80 -8.48
CA ILE A 176 25.81 8.05 -8.49
C ILE A 176 24.85 9.21 -8.85
N GLY A 177 24.67 10.16 -7.92
CA GLY A 177 23.83 11.35 -8.08
C GLY A 177 22.37 11.19 -7.66
N ALA A 178 21.97 10.02 -7.15
CA ALA A 178 20.67 9.90 -6.47
C ALA A 178 20.64 10.84 -5.26
N VAL A 179 19.49 11.48 -5.04
CA VAL A 179 19.25 12.20 -3.80
C VAL A 179 19.00 11.13 -2.75
N GLU A 180 20.07 10.62 -2.17
CA GLU A 180 20.05 10.11 -0.82
C GLU A 180 19.67 11.33 0.02
N LEU A 181 18.37 11.46 0.31
CA LEU A 181 18.05 11.95 1.64
C LEU A 181 18.96 11.15 2.55
N GLU A 182 19.77 11.82 3.40
CA GLU A 182 20.23 11.14 4.61
C GLU A 182 19.02 10.33 5.03
N GLU A 183 19.17 9.01 5.13
CA GLU A 183 18.34 8.32 6.07
C GLU A 183 18.55 9.17 7.32
N LYS A 184 17.60 10.09 7.59
CA LYS A 184 16.92 10.05 8.86
C LYS A 184 16.64 8.58 8.93
N VAL A 185 17.58 7.88 9.56
CA VAL A 185 17.40 6.55 10.06
C VAL A 185 16.11 6.77 10.80
N GLN A 186 15.00 6.49 10.13
CA GLN A 186 13.68 6.60 10.72
C GLN A 186 13.79 5.45 11.69
N PRO A 187 14.08 5.73 12.96
CA PRO A 187 15.21 5.15 13.67
C PRO A 187 15.25 3.61 13.65
N LYS A 188 15.48 2.88 12.54
CA LYS A 188 14.90 1.51 12.39
C LYS A 188 13.53 1.38 13.07
N ARG A 189 12.70 2.43 13.01
CA ARG A 189 11.56 2.68 13.91
C ARG A 189 11.71 1.94 15.24
N LYS A 190 12.83 2.12 15.96
CA LYS A 190 13.42 1.26 17.01
C LYS A 190 12.32 0.39 17.57
N ARG A 191 12.04 -0.78 16.93
CA ARG A 191 10.72 -1.50 16.99
C ARG A 191 9.99 -0.94 18.18
N GLU A 192 9.14 0.10 18.01
CA GLU A 192 8.67 0.85 19.18
C GLU A 192 8.06 -0.21 20.07
N TYR A 193 8.79 -0.61 21.12
CA TYR A 193 8.42 -1.73 21.95
C TYR A 193 7.13 -1.23 22.53
N PHE A 194 6.03 -1.80 22.04
CA PHE A 194 4.72 -1.20 22.13
C PHE A 194 4.53 -0.72 23.57
N LYS A 195 4.29 0.58 23.75
CA LYS A 195 3.94 1.08 25.06
C LYS A 195 2.48 0.73 25.23
N ILE A 196 2.20 -0.34 25.97
CA ILE A 196 0.83 -0.80 26.11
C ILE A 196 0.07 0.16 27.02
N PHE A 197 0.64 0.58 28.16
CA PHE A 197 0.10 1.64 29.03
C PHE A 197 1.25 2.37 29.75
N ASP A 198 2.11 3.04 28.99
CA ASP A 198 3.39 3.61 29.45
C ASP A 198 4.50 2.61 29.86
N GLN A 199 4.19 1.31 29.84
CA GLN A 199 5.13 0.22 30.07
C GLN A 199 5.59 -0.41 28.75
N GLU A 200 6.89 -0.69 28.61
CA GLU A 200 7.42 -1.41 27.45
C GLU A 200 6.96 -2.87 27.48
N VAL A 201 6.53 -3.45 26.35
CA VAL A 201 6.14 -4.88 26.29
C VAL A 201 7.24 -5.80 26.82
N GLU A 202 8.51 -5.44 26.63
CA GLU A 202 9.61 -6.24 27.14
C GLU A 202 9.62 -6.31 28.67
N ASP A 203 9.18 -5.25 29.36
CA ASP A 203 9.00 -5.25 30.82
C ASP A 203 7.83 -6.15 31.22
N ILE A 204 6.73 -6.13 30.46
CA ILE A 204 5.58 -7.03 30.67
C ILE A 204 6.02 -8.49 30.53
N ARG A 205 6.80 -8.82 29.49
CA ARG A 205 7.30 -10.18 29.20
C ARG A 205 8.31 -10.66 30.24
N ARG A 206 9.14 -9.77 30.78
CA ARG A 206 10.15 -10.11 31.79
C ARG A 206 9.55 -10.30 33.18
N ASN A 207 8.59 -9.46 33.54
CA ASN A 207 8.06 -9.40 34.89
C ASN A 207 6.71 -10.12 35.04
N GLY A 208 6.01 -10.39 33.94
CA GLY A 208 4.64 -10.92 33.96
C GLY A 208 3.66 -9.93 34.57
N VAL A 209 3.92 -8.63 34.44
CA VAL A 209 3.12 -7.56 35.07
C VAL A 209 2.72 -6.53 34.04
N ILE A 210 1.44 -6.20 34.00
CA ILE A 210 0.90 -5.06 33.24
C ILE A 210 0.42 -3.98 34.21
N THR A 211 0.91 -2.76 34.06
CA THR A 211 0.47 -1.62 34.88
C THR A 211 -0.65 -0.87 34.18
N VAL A 212 -1.81 -0.71 34.83
CA VAL A 212 -2.95 0.08 34.30
C VAL A 212 -3.36 1.16 35.30
N LEU A 213 -3.24 2.42 34.89
CA LEU A 213 -3.50 3.62 35.71
C LEU A 213 -2.80 3.60 37.09
N GLY A 214 -1.58 3.05 37.14
CA GLY A 214 -0.75 3.01 38.34
C GLY A 214 -0.96 1.79 39.26
N ASN A 215 -1.84 0.86 38.89
CA ASN A 215 -2.00 -0.43 39.57
C ASN A 215 -1.35 -1.54 38.73
N ASP A 216 -0.69 -2.48 39.39
CA ASP A 216 0.00 -3.60 38.76
C ASP A 216 -0.88 -4.85 38.76
N TYR A 217 -0.99 -5.49 37.59
CA TYR A 217 -1.79 -6.69 37.39
C TYR A 217 -0.92 -7.82 36.86
N TYR A 218 -1.17 -9.04 37.34
CA TYR A 218 -0.40 -10.22 36.93
C TYR A 218 -0.90 -10.78 35.60
N ILE A 219 0.02 -11.28 34.78
CA ILE A 219 -0.31 -12.12 33.62
C ILE A 219 0.40 -13.47 33.75
N SER A 220 -0.32 -14.54 33.41
CA SER A 220 0.17 -15.91 33.59
C SER A 220 1.04 -16.40 32.43
N ASP A 221 0.80 -15.89 31.23
CA ASP A 221 1.51 -16.29 30.00
C ASP A 221 1.33 -15.20 28.94
N ASP A 222 2.26 -15.14 27.98
CA ASP A 222 2.20 -14.23 26.84
C ASP A 222 2.52 -14.94 25.50
N GLU A 223 1.77 -14.53 24.49
CA GLU A 223 1.91 -15.00 23.12
C GLU A 223 2.07 -13.78 22.20
N GLN A 224 2.99 -13.86 21.25
CA GLN A 224 3.24 -12.82 20.25
C GLN A 224 3.04 -13.42 18.86
N ILE A 225 2.41 -12.65 17.97
CA ILE A 225 2.30 -12.99 16.56
C ILE A 225 2.97 -11.90 15.74
N ASP A 226 3.98 -12.25 14.96
CA ASP A 226 4.59 -11.35 13.98
C ASP A 226 3.94 -11.58 12.62
N TRP A 227 3.18 -10.59 12.15
CA TRP A 227 2.45 -10.66 10.89
C TRP A 227 3.37 -10.38 9.70
N ILE A 228 3.06 -10.99 8.54
CA ILE A 228 3.77 -10.72 7.28
C ILE A 228 3.75 -9.22 6.91
N ASN A 229 2.73 -8.48 7.35
CA ASN A 229 2.61 -7.04 7.11
C ASN A 229 3.55 -6.17 7.99
N GLY A 230 4.36 -6.79 8.87
CA GLY A 230 5.33 -6.13 9.74
C GLY A 230 4.77 -5.61 11.06
N LEU A 231 3.50 -5.88 11.39
CA LEU A 231 2.91 -5.59 12.70
C LEU A 231 3.08 -6.79 13.65
N SER A 232 3.04 -6.54 14.96
CA SER A 232 3.07 -7.58 15.98
C SER A 232 1.87 -7.50 16.92
N SER A 233 1.06 -8.55 16.96
CA SER A 233 -0.03 -8.68 17.93
C SER A 233 0.46 -9.33 19.22
N TYR A 234 -0.17 -8.98 20.34
CA TYR A 234 0.12 -9.58 21.64
C TYR A 234 -1.14 -10.14 22.28
N ARG A 235 -1.00 -11.28 22.93
CA ARG A 235 -2.06 -11.92 23.69
C ARG A 235 -1.55 -12.23 25.08
N PHE A 236 -2.24 -11.73 26.08
CA PHE A 236 -1.91 -11.96 27.49
C PHE A 236 -2.95 -12.87 28.12
N LYS A 237 -2.49 -13.95 28.76
CA LYS A 237 -3.36 -14.89 29.45
C LYS A 237 -3.71 -14.37 30.84
N MET A 238 -4.99 -14.06 31.04
CA MET A 238 -5.53 -13.58 32.33
C MET A 238 -6.02 -14.73 33.21
N ASP A 239 -6.70 -15.71 32.62
CA ASP A 239 -7.23 -16.92 33.28
C ASP A 239 -7.26 -18.07 32.25
N ASP A 240 -7.64 -19.29 32.66
CA ASP A 240 -7.57 -20.52 31.84
C ASP A 240 -8.17 -20.39 30.44
N ASN A 241 -9.21 -19.56 30.27
CA ASN A 241 -9.88 -19.36 28.98
C ASN A 241 -10.03 -17.90 28.56
N LEU A 242 -9.46 -16.97 29.34
CA LEU A 242 -9.68 -15.54 29.15
C LEU A 242 -8.38 -14.84 28.80
N PHE A 243 -8.40 -14.12 27.69
CA PHE A 243 -7.23 -13.50 27.10
C PHE A 243 -7.49 -12.02 26.85
N LEU A 244 -6.48 -11.20 27.09
CA LEU A 244 -6.45 -9.82 26.63
C LEU A 244 -5.64 -9.80 25.35
N TYR A 245 -6.32 -9.61 24.23
CA TYR A 245 -5.70 -9.55 22.91
C TYR A 245 -5.56 -8.11 22.47
N TYR A 246 -4.33 -7.71 22.18
CA TYR A 246 -4.02 -6.41 21.60
C TYR A 246 -3.89 -6.56 20.09
N GLN A 247 -4.83 -5.96 19.37
CA GLN A 247 -4.86 -5.93 17.91
C GLN A 247 -4.24 -4.62 17.42
N PRO A 248 -3.03 -4.65 16.85
CA PRO A 248 -2.41 -3.49 16.24
C PRO A 248 -3.03 -3.25 14.85
N SER A 249 -3.55 -2.05 14.62
CA SER A 249 -3.74 -1.51 13.27
C SER A 249 -3.00 -0.18 13.15
N LEU A 250 -2.74 0.23 11.91
CA LEU A 250 -2.21 1.55 11.59
C LEU A 250 -3.18 2.68 11.98
N THR A 251 -4.48 2.40 12.03
CA THR A 251 -5.52 3.39 12.33
C THR A 251 -6.13 3.23 13.72
N ASP A 252 -6.30 1.99 14.17
CA ASP A 252 -7.06 1.68 15.38
C ASP A 252 -6.32 0.65 16.23
N GLN A 253 -5.95 1.01 17.44
CA GLN A 253 -5.40 0.09 18.42
C GLN A 253 -6.56 -0.39 19.28
N LEU A 254 -6.86 -1.68 19.23
CA LEU A 254 -8.00 -2.26 19.93
C LEU A 254 -7.50 -3.27 20.96
N PHE A 255 -8.01 -3.12 22.18
CA PHE A 255 -7.97 -4.18 23.17
C PHE A 255 -9.25 -4.98 23.05
N ILE A 256 -9.08 -6.28 22.87
CA ILE A 256 -10.16 -7.23 22.70
C ILE A 256 -10.05 -8.21 23.86
N LYS A 257 -11.07 -8.24 24.70
CA LYS A 257 -11.21 -9.29 25.70
C LYS A 257 -11.74 -10.53 25.01
N GLU A 258 -10.90 -11.54 24.86
CA GLU A 258 -11.20 -12.74 24.11
C GLU A 258 -11.42 -13.95 25.03
N LYS A 259 -12.36 -14.81 24.61
CA LYS A 259 -12.61 -16.12 25.22
C LYS A 259 -12.58 -17.19 24.15
N ASN A 260 -11.82 -18.26 24.40
CA ASN A 260 -11.84 -19.43 23.54
C ASN A 260 -13.23 -20.07 23.57
N VAL A 261 -13.77 -20.41 22.40
CA VAL A 261 -15.07 -21.05 22.26
C VAL A 261 -14.89 -22.41 21.58
N SER A 262 -15.34 -23.46 22.26
CA SER A 262 -15.16 -24.85 21.82
C SER A 262 -16.32 -25.35 20.96
N TYR A 263 -17.42 -24.62 20.94
CA TYR A 263 -18.65 -24.98 20.24
C TYR A 263 -18.97 -23.91 19.22
N ILE A 264 -18.55 -24.11 17.98
CA ILE A 264 -19.23 -23.45 16.87
C ILE A 264 -19.61 -24.54 15.88
N TYR A 265 -20.74 -25.19 16.19
CA TYR A 265 -21.28 -26.29 15.41
C TYR A 265 -21.95 -25.82 14.09
N ASP A 266 -22.05 -24.50 13.86
CA ASP A 266 -22.86 -23.92 12.78
C ASP A 266 -22.05 -23.28 11.64
N LEU A 267 -20.71 -23.33 11.67
CA LEU A 267 -19.92 -22.55 10.71
C LEU A 267 -19.46 -23.28 9.45
N GLU A 268 -19.69 -24.59 9.32
CA GLU A 268 -19.28 -25.35 8.13
C GLU A 268 -17.80 -25.08 7.71
N LEU A 269 -16.92 -24.73 8.65
CA LEU A 269 -15.49 -24.53 8.41
C LEU A 269 -14.79 -25.88 8.58
N TYR A 270 -14.70 -26.66 7.50
CA TYR A 270 -14.33 -28.08 7.56
C TYR A 270 -12.82 -28.36 7.65
N SER A 271 -11.95 -27.48 7.12
CA SER A 271 -10.49 -27.50 7.39
C SER A 271 -9.81 -26.31 6.71
N PHE A 272 -8.96 -25.58 7.43
CA PHE A 272 -8.39 -24.32 6.93
C PHE A 272 -7.19 -24.47 5.97
N ASP A 273 -6.52 -25.62 5.92
CA ASP A 273 -5.26 -25.76 5.17
C ASP A 273 -5.45 -25.65 3.64
N ASP A 274 -6.66 -25.89 3.11
CA ASP A 274 -6.98 -25.79 1.67
C ASP A 274 -8.00 -24.66 1.31
N GLU A 275 -8.63 -23.98 2.29
CA GLU A 275 -9.88 -23.22 2.08
C GLU A 275 -9.90 -21.76 2.57
N LEU A 276 -8.75 -21.11 2.81
CA LEU A 276 -8.70 -19.64 2.96
C LEU A 276 -9.16 -18.87 1.70
N VAL A 277 -9.48 -19.59 0.62
CA VAL A 277 -9.91 -19.07 -0.69
C VAL A 277 -11.40 -18.70 -0.71
N ASP A 278 -12.25 -19.34 0.12
CA ASP A 278 -13.71 -19.12 0.13
C ASP A 278 -14.20 -18.53 1.47
N ILE A 279 -13.66 -17.36 1.80
CA ILE A 279 -14.06 -16.60 2.99
C ILE A 279 -15.49 -16.09 2.79
N GLN A 280 -16.43 -16.59 3.59
CA GLN A 280 -17.78 -16.03 3.58
C GLN A 280 -17.72 -14.55 4.00
N PRO A 281 -18.39 -13.64 3.27
CA PRO A 281 -18.32 -12.20 3.53
C PRO A 281 -18.95 -11.81 4.87
N SER A 282 -19.84 -12.66 5.39
CA SER A 282 -20.51 -12.45 6.68
C SER A 282 -20.93 -13.77 7.29
N LEU A 283 -20.92 -13.83 8.62
CA LEU A 283 -21.35 -14.97 9.44
C LEU A 283 -22.40 -14.49 10.45
N THR A 284 -23.40 -15.31 10.76
CA THR A 284 -24.37 -15.00 11.82
C THR A 284 -24.26 -16.02 12.94
N ILE A 285 -23.91 -15.58 14.15
CA ILE A 285 -23.75 -16.45 15.32
C ILE A 285 -24.53 -15.85 16.48
N ASN A 286 -25.37 -16.68 17.12
CA ASN A 286 -26.20 -16.25 18.26
C ASN A 286 -27.04 -14.99 17.99
N GLY A 287 -27.48 -14.79 16.74
CA GLY A 287 -28.27 -13.63 16.33
C GLY A 287 -27.47 -12.35 16.07
N ILE A 288 -26.13 -12.39 16.16
CA ILE A 288 -25.24 -11.29 15.79
C ILE A 288 -24.62 -11.59 14.42
N THR A 289 -24.70 -10.62 13.51
CA THR A 289 -24.05 -10.69 12.20
C THR A 289 -22.67 -10.08 12.29
N TYR A 290 -21.66 -10.86 11.93
CA TYR A 290 -20.28 -10.46 11.82
C TYR A 290 -19.89 -10.39 10.34
N TYR A 291 -19.11 -9.38 9.97
CA TYR A 291 -18.61 -9.15 8.63
C TYR A 291 -17.11 -9.43 8.58
N HIS A 292 -16.65 -9.99 7.47
CA HIS A 292 -15.23 -10.25 7.28
C HIS A 292 -14.45 -8.93 7.36
N ARG A 293 -13.43 -8.91 8.21
CA ARG A 293 -12.58 -7.74 8.44
C ARG A 293 -11.23 -7.92 7.77
N ASP A 294 -10.52 -8.99 8.14
CA ASP A 294 -9.18 -9.26 7.64
C ASP A 294 -8.84 -10.76 7.64
N SER A 295 -7.79 -11.08 6.89
CA SER A 295 -7.15 -12.40 6.88
C SER A 295 -5.65 -12.18 6.86
N ASN A 296 -4.94 -12.84 7.75
CA ASN A 296 -3.51 -12.65 7.91
C ASN A 296 -2.79 -13.97 8.16
N GLU A 297 -1.50 -13.97 7.83
CA GLU A 297 -0.56 -15.04 8.15
C GLU A 297 0.61 -14.43 8.92
N GLY A 298 1.14 -15.20 9.88
CA GLY A 298 2.23 -14.75 10.73
C GLY A 298 2.99 -15.88 11.41
N GLU A 299 4.10 -15.49 12.02
CA GLU A 299 4.96 -16.34 12.83
C GLU A 299 4.51 -16.28 14.30
N TYR A 300 4.39 -17.46 14.92
CA TYR A 300 3.85 -17.58 16.27
C TYR A 300 4.94 -17.78 17.31
N PHE A 301 4.88 -16.98 18.39
CA PHE A 301 5.83 -17.01 19.50
C PHE A 301 5.11 -17.26 20.81
N VAL A 302 5.65 -18.16 21.61
CA VAL A 302 5.20 -18.45 22.97
C VAL A 302 6.37 -18.17 23.91
N ASN A 303 6.18 -17.32 24.93
CA ASN A 303 7.24 -16.97 25.88
C ASN A 303 8.58 -16.61 25.20
N ASN A 304 8.51 -15.83 24.12
CA ASN A 304 9.65 -15.32 23.35
C ASN A 304 10.39 -16.37 22.52
N GLN A 305 9.85 -17.58 22.39
CA GLN A 305 10.41 -18.62 21.55
C GLN A 305 9.58 -18.75 20.29
N LEU A 306 10.24 -18.65 19.13
CA LEU A 306 9.62 -18.93 17.84
C LEU A 306 9.19 -20.39 17.82
N THR A 307 7.93 -20.63 17.49
CA THR A 307 7.41 -21.97 17.24
C THR A 307 7.59 -22.32 15.76
N ASP A 308 7.65 -23.61 15.41
CA ASP A 308 7.68 -24.07 14.02
C ASP A 308 6.31 -23.90 13.32
N GLU A 309 5.35 -23.23 13.97
CA GLU A 309 3.97 -23.09 13.53
C GLU A 309 3.79 -21.78 12.76
N VAL A 310 3.22 -21.91 11.55
CA VAL A 310 2.68 -20.77 10.79
C VAL A 310 1.24 -20.59 11.21
N LEU A 311 0.91 -19.41 11.71
CA LEU A 311 -0.44 -19.06 12.14
C LEU A 311 -1.18 -18.40 11.00
N HIS A 312 -2.32 -18.98 10.62
CA HIS A 312 -3.29 -18.31 9.76
C HIS A 312 -4.46 -17.83 10.61
N GLN A 313 -4.92 -16.60 10.37
CA GLN A 313 -6.12 -16.07 11.01
C GLN A 313 -7.10 -15.48 10.01
N VAL A 314 -8.37 -15.55 10.38
CA VAL A 314 -9.47 -14.78 9.78
C VAL A 314 -10.24 -14.10 10.89
N MET A 315 -10.42 -12.79 10.78
CA MET A 315 -11.11 -11.96 11.75
C MET A 315 -12.40 -11.42 11.16
N TYR A 316 -13.46 -11.48 11.96
CA TYR A 316 -14.75 -10.88 11.68
C TYR A 316 -15.11 -9.87 12.76
N GLU A 317 -15.85 -8.83 12.39
CA GLU A 317 -16.34 -7.78 13.28
C GLU A 317 -17.82 -7.51 13.07
N ASP A 318 -18.55 -7.17 14.13
CA ASP A 318 -19.93 -6.71 14.00
C ASP A 318 -20.00 -5.26 13.47
N GLU A 319 -21.20 -4.83 13.04
CA GLU A 319 -21.39 -3.47 12.50
C GLU A 319 -21.00 -2.37 13.52
N SER A 320 -21.21 -2.62 14.81
CA SER A 320 -20.82 -1.74 15.92
C SER A 320 -19.32 -1.68 16.19
N ARG A 321 -18.53 -2.64 15.69
CA ARG A 321 -17.11 -2.84 16.05
C ARG A 321 -16.87 -3.06 17.55
N GLU A 322 -17.88 -3.58 18.22
CA GLU A 322 -17.83 -3.92 19.64
C GLU A 322 -17.55 -5.40 19.85
N ASN A 323 -17.91 -6.25 18.89
CA ASN A 323 -17.80 -7.70 18.99
C ASN A 323 -16.95 -8.27 17.85
N PHE A 324 -16.11 -9.23 18.19
CA PHE A 324 -15.16 -9.86 17.28
C PHE A 324 -15.27 -11.37 17.33
N LEU A 325 -14.98 -11.98 16.19
CA LEU A 325 -14.90 -13.41 16.03
C LEU A 325 -13.63 -13.74 15.25
N ARG A 326 -12.76 -14.52 15.87
CA ARG A 326 -11.42 -14.82 15.35
C ARG A 326 -11.24 -16.32 15.17
N PHE A 327 -10.99 -16.73 13.93
CA PHE A 327 -10.59 -18.10 13.57
C PHE A 327 -9.08 -18.12 13.40
N TYR A 328 -8.42 -19.11 13.98
CA TYR A 328 -6.98 -19.24 13.85
C TYR A 328 -6.52 -20.69 13.99
N THR A 329 -5.40 -21.05 13.35
CA THR A 329 -4.86 -22.41 13.36
C THR A 329 -3.60 -22.52 14.23
N VAL A 330 -3.67 -23.34 15.28
CA VAL A 330 -2.51 -23.65 16.14
C VAL A 330 -2.35 -25.16 16.14
N ASN A 331 -1.14 -25.67 15.90
CA ASN A 331 -0.85 -27.11 15.80
C ASN A 331 -1.75 -27.85 14.80
N ARG A 332 -2.05 -27.24 13.65
CA ARG A 332 -3.01 -27.76 12.64
C ARG A 332 -4.41 -28.03 13.19
N ARG A 333 -4.77 -27.39 14.30
CA ARG A 333 -6.12 -27.41 14.86
C ARG A 333 -6.72 -26.03 14.74
N LEU A 334 -7.91 -25.98 14.16
CA LEU A 334 -8.72 -24.77 14.13
C LEU A 334 -9.18 -24.45 15.56
N GLN A 335 -8.91 -23.22 15.98
CA GLN A 335 -9.41 -22.64 17.21
C GLN A 335 -10.30 -21.45 16.86
N THR A 336 -11.22 -21.15 17.77
CA THR A 336 -12.05 -19.96 17.65
C THR A 336 -12.10 -19.21 18.96
N ALA A 337 -12.00 -17.89 18.86
CA ALA A 337 -12.19 -16.97 19.95
C ALA A 337 -13.32 -15.99 19.62
N MET A 338 -14.15 -15.70 20.61
CA MET A 338 -15.07 -14.57 20.59
C MET A 338 -14.50 -13.49 21.50
N GLY A 339 -14.58 -12.24 21.05
CA GLY A 339 -14.08 -11.13 21.82
C GLY A 339 -14.96 -9.90 21.77
N SER A 340 -14.73 -8.99 22.72
CA SER A 340 -15.36 -7.68 22.78
C SER A 340 -14.34 -6.58 22.97
N THR A 341 -14.51 -5.43 22.30
CA THR A 341 -13.67 -4.24 22.55
C THR A 341 -13.78 -3.84 24.01
N VAL A 342 -12.64 -3.54 24.62
CA VAL A 342 -12.55 -2.98 25.97
C VAL A 342 -11.76 -1.68 25.93
N GLN A 343 -12.23 -0.68 26.66
CA GLN A 343 -11.50 0.57 26.85
C GLN A 343 -10.50 0.42 27.99
N GLU A 344 -9.42 1.20 27.96
CA GLU A 344 -8.34 1.16 28.96
C GLU A 344 -8.85 1.27 30.40
N HIS A 345 -9.77 2.20 30.66
CA HIS A 345 -10.33 2.39 31.99
C HIS A 345 -11.14 1.20 32.51
N GLN A 346 -11.61 0.32 31.62
CA GLN A 346 -12.39 -0.87 31.96
C GLN A 346 -11.49 -2.08 32.29
N LEU A 347 -10.21 -2.03 31.94
CA LEU A 347 -9.28 -3.16 32.14
C LEU A 347 -9.14 -3.53 33.61
N GLN A 348 -9.17 -2.54 34.49
CA GLN A 348 -9.07 -2.73 35.95
C GLN A 348 -10.19 -3.60 36.52
N GLU A 349 -11.34 -3.68 35.85
CA GLU A 349 -12.49 -4.43 36.33
C GLU A 349 -12.29 -5.96 36.21
N PHE A 350 -11.30 -6.41 35.43
CA PHE A 350 -11.15 -7.83 35.11
C PHE A 350 -9.72 -8.34 35.01
N LEU A 351 -8.71 -7.47 35.12
CA LEU A 351 -7.33 -7.91 35.28
C LEU A 351 -7.10 -8.39 36.72
N PRO A 352 -6.34 -9.49 36.93
CA PRO A 352 -6.05 -9.98 38.28
C PRO A 352 -4.97 -9.13 38.95
N GLU A 353 -5.30 -8.53 40.10
CA GLU A 353 -4.37 -7.69 40.88
C GLU A 353 -3.24 -8.52 41.49
N ILE A 354 -2.07 -7.89 41.66
CA ILE A 354 -0.95 -8.45 42.44
C ILE A 354 -1.19 -8.11 43.93
N GLU A 355 -1.25 -9.13 44.79
CA GLU A 355 -1.40 -8.98 46.25
C GLU A 355 -0.21 -8.31 46.96
#